data_AF-A0A6P4E5J6-F1
#
_entry.id   AF-A0A6P4E5J6-F1
#
_cell.length_a   1.000
_cell.length_b   1.000
_cell.length_c   1.000
_cell.angle_alpha   90.00
_cell.angle_beta   90.00
_cell.angle_gamma   90.00
#
_symmetry.space_group_name_H-M   'P 1'
#
loop_
_entity.id
_entity.type
_entity.pdbx_description
1 polymer ?
#
loop_
_entity_poly.entity_id
_entity_poly.type
_entity_poly.pdbx_seq_one_letter_code
_entity_poly.pdbx_strand_id
1 'polypeptide(L)'
;MNKASRLFCPALVTPKNAVVKQTEQLSRSQKLLTELGLVKSGSNGTYQIMPMAQRSVDKMIDLVQRNMLLAGGQKITLPILTPTNLWKKTGRLDGDISEFYMVRDRSGKQFLMSPVNPRGGSHGHAGHHFTHFLSPAALEALPNRSQVPG
;
A
#
# COMPACT_ATOMS: atom_id res chain seq x y z
N MET A 1 9.45 -25.09 13.40
CA MET A 1 10.13 -24.73 12.14
C MET A 1 9.26 -25.18 10.97
N ASN A 2 8.84 -24.28 10.08
CA ASN A 2 8.01 -24.65 8.92
C ASN A 2 8.89 -25.43 7.92
N LYS A 3 8.45 -26.64 7.51
CA LYS A 3 9.14 -27.46 6.52
C LYS A 3 8.89 -26.91 5.11
N ALA A 4 9.90 -26.91 4.25
CA ALA A 4 9.78 -26.44 2.86
C ALA A 4 8.70 -27.20 2.06
N SER A 5 8.53 -28.49 2.33
CA SER A 5 7.50 -29.33 1.71
C SER A 5 6.05 -28.92 2.01
N ARG A 6 5.84 -28.09 3.05
CA ARG A 6 4.52 -27.60 3.45
C ARG A 6 4.26 -26.17 2.97
N LEU A 7 5.21 -25.57 2.25
CA LEU A 7 5.08 -24.22 1.72
C LEU A 7 4.64 -24.29 0.26
N PHE A 8 3.60 -23.52 -0.06
CA PHE A 8 3.24 -23.28 -1.44
C PHE A 8 4.26 -22.31 -2.06
N CYS A 9 5.11 -22.84 -2.94
CA CYS A 9 6.14 -22.08 -3.66
C CYS A 9 6.16 -22.54 -5.13
N PRO A 10 5.34 -21.92 -6.00
CA PRO A 10 5.32 -22.24 -7.42
C PRO A 10 6.49 -21.55 -8.13
N ALA A 11 7.71 -21.91 -7.76
CA ALA A 11 8.90 -21.39 -8.42
C ALA A 11 8.94 -21.89 -9.87
N LEU A 12 8.94 -20.98 -10.83
CA LEU A 12 9.08 -21.29 -12.23
C LEU A 12 10.58 -21.41 -12.52
N VAL A 13 11.07 -22.65 -12.60
CA VAL A 13 12.44 -22.89 -13.05
C VAL A 13 12.48 -22.66 -14.56
N THR A 14 12.66 -21.40 -14.95
CA THR A 14 12.93 -21.05 -16.34
C THR A 14 14.34 -21.55 -16.68
N PRO A 15 14.51 -22.48 -17.64
CA PRO A 15 15.83 -22.95 -18.01
C PRO A 15 16.62 -21.79 -18.63
N LYS A 16 17.94 -21.74 -18.40
CA LYS A 16 18.80 -20.63 -18.82
C LYS A 16 18.77 -20.35 -20.34
N ASN A 17 18.34 -21.33 -21.14
CA ASN A 17 18.20 -21.26 -22.60
C ASN A 17 16.75 -21.08 -23.09
N ALA A 18 15.76 -20.93 -22.21
CA ALA A 18 14.39 -20.66 -22.67
C ALA A 18 14.32 -19.27 -23.29
N VAL A 19 13.89 -19.21 -24.55
CA VAL A 19 13.43 -17.98 -25.20
C VAL A 19 12.12 -17.58 -24.53
N VAL A 20 12.23 -16.89 -23.39
CA VAL A 20 11.09 -16.24 -22.75
C VAL A 20 10.63 -15.16 -23.73
N LYS A 21 9.40 -15.28 -24.25
CA LYS A 21 8.75 -14.21 -25.02
C LYS A 21 8.85 -12.93 -24.19
N GLN A 22 9.71 -12.00 -24.61
CA GLN A 22 10.03 -10.74 -23.92
C GLN A 22 8.85 -9.74 -23.94
N THR A 23 7.62 -10.20 -24.06
CA THR A 23 6.51 -9.33 -24.43
C THR A 23 5.96 -8.54 -23.22
N GLU A 24 6.28 -8.92 -21.97
CA GLU A 24 5.69 -8.26 -20.79
C GLU A 24 6.66 -8.06 -19.59
N GLN A 25 7.95 -8.37 -19.73
CA GLN A 25 8.93 -8.18 -18.65
C GLN A 25 9.59 -6.80 -18.73
N LEU A 26 8.95 -5.81 -18.11
CA LEU A 26 9.39 -4.41 -18.11
C LEU A 26 10.58 -4.14 -17.16
N SER A 27 10.82 -4.98 -16.15
CA SER A 27 11.90 -4.77 -15.16
C SER A 27 12.58 -6.05 -14.65
N ARG A 28 13.87 -5.94 -14.29
CA ARG A 28 14.69 -7.05 -13.74
C ARG A 28 14.13 -7.59 -12.41
N SER A 29 13.58 -6.70 -11.58
CA SER A 29 12.94 -7.08 -10.30
C SER A 29 11.67 -7.90 -10.53
N GLN A 30 10.81 -7.48 -11.45
CA GLN A 30 9.58 -8.21 -11.80
C GLN A 30 9.89 -9.62 -12.34
N LYS A 31 10.93 -9.76 -13.16
CA LYS A 31 11.42 -11.06 -13.63
C LYS A 31 11.78 -11.99 -12.46
N LEU A 32 12.64 -11.52 -11.55
CA LEU A 32 13.09 -12.31 -10.40
C LEU A 32 11.94 -12.69 -9.47
N LEU A 33 11.01 -11.77 -9.20
CA LEU A 33 9.85 -12.03 -8.34
C LEU A 33 8.94 -13.13 -8.93
N THR A 34 8.85 -13.19 -10.26
CA THR A 34 8.04 -14.20 -10.97
C THR A 34 8.74 -15.55 -11.01
N GLU A 35 10.04 -15.57 -11.34
CA GLU A 35 10.86 -16.79 -11.40
C GLU A 35 10.97 -17.48 -10.03
N LEU A 36 11.16 -16.70 -8.96
CA LEU A 36 11.25 -17.22 -7.59
C LEU A 36 9.89 -17.65 -7.01
N GLY A 37 8.78 -17.50 -7.76
CA GLY A 37 7.45 -17.84 -7.27
C GLY A 37 7.01 -16.95 -6.10
N LEU A 38 7.45 -15.68 -6.06
CA LEU A 38 7.10 -14.71 -5.03
C LEU A 38 5.84 -13.92 -5.40
N VAL A 39 5.65 -13.64 -6.68
CA VAL A 39 4.48 -12.93 -7.22
C VAL A 39 3.96 -13.66 -8.45
N LYS A 40 2.64 -13.71 -8.60
CA LYS A 40 1.96 -14.21 -9.80
C LYS A 40 1.09 -13.10 -10.39
N SER A 41 1.21 -12.85 -11.70
CA SER A 41 0.32 -11.92 -12.41
C SER A 41 -1.10 -12.47 -12.45
N GLY A 42 -2.09 -11.60 -12.16
CA GLY A 42 -3.52 -11.90 -12.28
C GLY A 42 -4.06 -11.36 -13.59
N SER A 43 -4.54 -10.12 -13.54
CA SER A 43 -4.96 -9.29 -14.68
C SER A 43 -4.05 -8.07 -14.82
N ASN A 44 -4.24 -7.25 -15.85
CA ASN A 44 -3.48 -6.01 -16.03
C ASN A 44 -3.53 -5.15 -14.77
N GLY A 45 -2.37 -4.93 -14.15
CA GLY A 45 -2.23 -4.15 -12.92
C GLY A 45 -2.58 -4.89 -11.62
N THR A 46 -2.94 -6.17 -11.65
CA THR A 46 -3.23 -6.95 -10.44
C THR A 46 -2.24 -8.10 -10.24
N TYR A 47 -1.82 -8.29 -9.00
CA TYR A 47 -0.80 -9.26 -8.62
C TYR A 47 -1.25 -10.06 -7.40
N GLN A 48 -0.93 -11.35 -7.40
CA GLN A 48 -1.11 -12.23 -6.26
C GLN A 48 0.23 -12.35 -5.55
N ILE A 49 0.26 -12.01 -4.25
CA ILE A 49 1.44 -12.15 -3.40
C ILE A 49 1.47 -13.58 -2.87
N MET A 50 2.56 -14.29 -3.10
CA MET A 50 2.71 -15.68 -2.65
C MET A 50 3.11 -15.74 -1.17
N PRO A 51 2.87 -16.86 -0.44
CA PRO A 51 3.11 -16.94 1.00
C PRO A 51 4.53 -16.58 1.44
N MET A 52 5.53 -16.84 0.60
CA MET A 52 6.92 -16.45 0.87
C MET A 52 7.13 -14.94 0.80
N ALA A 53 6.53 -14.27 -0.18
CA ALA A 53 6.57 -12.82 -0.31
C ALA A 53 5.75 -12.15 0.81
N GLN A 54 4.60 -12.72 1.17
CA GLN A 54 3.75 -12.20 2.25
C GLN A 54 4.52 -12.08 3.56
N ARG A 55 5.33 -13.08 3.93
CA ARG A 55 6.18 -13.02 5.14
C ARG A 55 7.15 -11.84 5.13
N SER A 56 7.69 -11.48 3.97
CA SER A 56 8.60 -10.34 3.84
C SER A 56 7.84 -9.01 3.94
N VAL A 57 6.65 -8.94 3.35
CA VAL A 57 5.74 -7.79 3.46
C VAL A 57 5.33 -7.58 4.91
N ASP A 58 4.94 -8.63 5.63
CA ASP A 58 4.53 -8.56 7.04
C ASP A 58 5.70 -8.03 7.91
N LYS A 59 6.93 -8.52 7.70
CA LYS A 59 8.12 -8.02 8.40
C LYS A 59 8.37 -6.53 8.14
N MET A 60 8.19 -6.07 6.90
CA MET A 60 8.35 -4.67 6.55
C MET A 60 7.28 -3.82 7.26
N ILE A 61 6.03 -4.28 7.24
CA ILE A 61 4.91 -3.64 7.93
C ILE A 61 5.20 -3.53 9.43
N ASP A 62 5.68 -4.60 10.07
CA ASP A 62 6.03 -4.61 11.49
C ASP A 62 7.16 -3.63 11.82
N LEU A 63 8.15 -3.50 10.94
CA LEU A 63 9.21 -2.51 11.11
C LEU A 63 8.66 -1.09 11.05
N VAL A 64 7.82 -0.77 10.06
CA VAL A 64 7.21 0.57 9.93
C VAL A 64 6.31 0.86 11.13
N GLN A 65 5.49 -0.11 11.55
CA GLN A 65 4.62 0.04 12.72
C GLN A 65 5.40 0.34 13.99
N ARG A 66 6.49 -0.40 14.26
CA ARG A 66 7.34 -0.15 15.43
C ARG A 66 7.93 1.26 15.42
N ASN A 67 8.44 1.72 14.28
CA ASN A 67 8.98 3.07 14.16
C ASN A 67 7.91 4.14 14.36
N MET A 68 6.72 3.95 13.78
CA MET A 68 5.60 4.87 13.96
C MET A 68 5.13 4.95 15.41
N LEU A 69 5.07 3.81 16.11
CA LEU A 69 4.71 3.76 17.53
C LEU A 69 5.75 4.48 18.41
N LEU A 70 7.04 4.30 18.14
CA LEU A 70 8.11 5.02 18.84
C LEU A 70 8.02 6.53 18.61
N ALA A 71 7.58 6.94 17.41
CA ALA A 71 7.31 8.32 17.06
C ALA A 71 5.92 8.81 17.54
N GLY A 72 5.26 8.11 18.47
CA GLY A 72 3.96 8.53 19.03
C GLY A 72 2.77 8.47 18.08
N GLY A 73 2.91 7.80 16.92
CA GLY A 73 1.84 7.58 15.96
C GLY A 73 0.86 6.51 16.41
N GLN A 74 -0.42 6.68 16.03
CA GLN A 74 -1.47 5.69 16.30
C GLN A 74 -1.95 5.04 15.00
N LYS A 75 -2.08 3.70 15.02
CA LYS A 75 -2.57 2.95 13.86
C LYS A 75 -4.09 2.93 13.85
N ILE A 76 -4.69 3.43 12.76
CA ILE A 76 -6.12 3.36 12.51
C ILE A 76 -6.39 2.67 11.17
N THR A 77 -7.51 1.95 11.08
CA THR A 77 -7.98 1.34 9.84
C THR A 77 -9.15 2.17 9.31
N LEU A 78 -9.07 2.55 8.03
CA LEU A 78 -10.09 3.36 7.37
C LEU A 78 -10.83 2.51 6.31
N PRO A 79 -12.09 2.84 5.99
CA PRO A 79 -12.86 2.12 4.99
C PRO A 79 -12.28 2.32 3.59
N ILE A 80 -12.12 1.23 2.84
CA ILE A 80 -11.58 1.25 1.46
C ILE A 80 -12.57 1.90 0.49
N LEU A 81 -13.87 1.66 0.70
CA LEU A 81 -14.96 2.25 -0.06
C LEU A 81 -15.48 3.49 0.65
N THR A 82 -15.42 4.63 -0.01
CA THR A 82 -15.91 5.90 0.53
C THR A 82 -17.07 6.43 -0.31
N PRO A 83 -18.18 6.94 0.30
CA PRO A 83 -19.29 7.49 -0.46
C PRO A 83 -18.87 8.71 -1.28
N THR A 84 -19.36 8.80 -2.52
CA THR A 84 -19.04 9.90 -3.46
C THR A 84 -19.39 11.28 -2.90
N ASN A 85 -20.39 11.38 -2.01
CA ASN A 85 -20.78 12.64 -1.38
C ASN A 85 -19.65 13.31 -0.58
N LEU A 86 -18.75 12.55 0.03
CA LEU A 86 -17.60 13.12 0.75
C LEU A 86 -16.57 13.74 -0.21
N TRP A 87 -16.43 13.17 -1.39
CA TRP A 87 -15.53 13.67 -2.43
C TRP A 87 -16.06 14.91 -3.14
N LYS A 88 -17.38 14.97 -3.39
CA LYS A 88 -18.04 16.18 -3.89
C LYS A 88 -17.85 17.37 -2.96
N LYS A 89 -17.95 17.14 -1.64
CA LYS A 89 -17.70 18.18 -0.63
C LYS A 89 -16.28 18.72 -0.61
N THR A 90 -15.30 17.95 -1.10
CA THR A 90 -13.89 18.37 -1.16
C THR A 90 -13.50 18.97 -2.52
N GLY A 91 -14.42 19.01 -3.50
CA GLY A 91 -14.14 19.51 -4.86
C GLY A 91 -13.19 18.62 -5.69
N ARG A 92 -12.80 17.46 -5.16
CA ARG A 92 -11.87 16.53 -5.84
C ARG A 92 -12.54 15.66 -6.90
N LEU A 93 -13.87 15.60 -6.89
CA LEU A 93 -14.65 14.80 -7.82
C LEU A 93 -14.97 15.56 -9.14
N ASP A 94 -14.66 16.85 -9.22
CA ASP A 94 -14.99 17.67 -10.39
C ASP A 94 -13.93 17.56 -11.52
N GLY A 95 -12.87 16.77 -11.29
CA GLY A 95 -11.79 16.49 -12.23
C GLY A 95 -12.01 15.22 -13.08
N ASP A 96 -10.93 14.62 -13.58
CA ASP A 96 -10.99 13.44 -14.44
C ASP A 96 -11.45 12.20 -13.66
N ILE A 97 -12.72 11.82 -13.86
CA ILE A 97 -13.38 10.70 -13.16
C ILE A 97 -12.87 9.34 -13.68
N SER A 98 -12.15 9.30 -14.80
CA SER A 98 -11.75 8.06 -15.47
C SER A 98 -10.70 7.23 -14.70
N GLU A 99 -9.90 7.87 -13.84
CA GLU A 99 -8.87 7.18 -13.03
C GLU A 99 -9.47 6.45 -11.81
N PHE A 100 -10.71 6.75 -11.48
CA PHE A 100 -11.34 6.36 -10.24
C PHE A 100 -12.20 5.09 -10.39
N TYR A 101 -11.91 4.08 -9.57
CA TYR A 101 -12.72 2.86 -9.55
C TYR A 101 -14.02 3.09 -8.75
N MET A 102 -15.14 3.30 -9.46
CA MET A 102 -16.45 3.55 -8.88
C MET A 102 -17.31 2.28 -8.83
N VAL A 103 -18.01 2.09 -7.72
CA VAL A 103 -18.93 0.98 -7.49
C VAL A 103 -20.30 1.53 -7.11
N ARG A 104 -21.37 0.97 -7.70
CA ARG A 104 -22.75 1.30 -7.32
C ARG A 104 -23.33 0.16 -6.49
N ASP A 105 -23.84 0.48 -5.30
CA ASP A 105 -24.57 -0.45 -4.45
C ASP A 105 -25.98 -0.74 -5.01
N ARG A 106 -26.61 -1.84 -4.57
CA ARG A 106 -28.00 -2.21 -4.92
C ARG A 106 -29.01 -1.10 -4.65
N SER A 107 -28.73 -0.25 -3.65
CA SER A 107 -29.59 0.88 -3.26
C SER A 107 -29.41 2.11 -4.15
N GLY A 108 -28.62 2.02 -5.23
CA GLY A 108 -28.32 3.13 -6.14
C GLY A 108 -27.26 4.11 -5.64
N LYS A 109 -26.68 3.88 -4.45
CA LYS A 109 -25.62 4.71 -3.88
C LYS A 109 -24.29 4.46 -4.58
N GLN A 110 -23.57 5.54 -4.88
CA GLN A 110 -22.26 5.47 -5.52
C GLN A 110 -21.15 5.55 -4.47
N PHE A 111 -20.18 4.66 -4.63
CA PHE A 111 -18.98 4.55 -3.81
C PHE A 111 -17.76 4.66 -4.70
N LEU A 112 -16.70 5.19 -4.12
CA LEU A 112 -15.41 5.33 -4.76
C LEU A 112 -14.38 4.50 -3.99
N MET A 113 -13.60 3.70 -4.70
CA MET A 113 -12.39 3.10 -4.17
C MET A 113 -11.30 4.17 -4.14
N SER A 114 -10.98 4.59 -2.93
CA SER A 114 -10.14 5.75 -2.68
C SER A 114 -8.65 5.43 -2.86
N PRO A 115 -7.91 6.07 -3.78
CA PRO A 115 -6.45 5.88 -3.87
C PRO A 115 -5.71 6.48 -2.66
N VAL A 116 -6.28 7.52 -2.06
CA VAL A 116 -5.85 8.14 -0.80
C VAL A 116 -7.11 8.60 -0.07
N ASN A 117 -7.29 8.16 1.19
CA ASN A 117 -8.49 8.48 1.98
C ASN A 117 -8.81 9.99 1.87
N PRO A 118 -10.00 10.36 1.39
CA PRO A 118 -10.38 11.76 1.30
C PRO A 118 -10.48 12.25 2.73
N ARG A 119 -9.70 13.28 3.05
CA ARG A 119 -9.78 13.97 4.33
C ARG A 119 -11.25 14.35 4.55
N GLY A 120 -11.88 13.75 5.55
CA GLY A 120 -13.23 14.13 5.99
C GLY A 120 -13.23 15.64 6.22
N GLY A 121 -14.18 16.33 5.57
CA GLY A 121 -14.20 17.79 5.50
C GLY A 121 -14.03 18.42 6.88
N SER A 122 -13.07 19.34 6.97
CA SER A 122 -12.99 20.32 8.04
C SER A 122 -14.26 21.18 8.01
N HIS A 123 -15.26 20.80 8.79
CA HIS A 123 -16.23 21.76 9.30
C HIS A 123 -15.88 22.01 10.76
N GLY A 124 -15.27 23.16 11.01
CA GLY A 124 -15.43 23.83 12.30
C GLY A 124 -14.24 23.96 13.24
N HIS A 125 -12.99 23.67 12.88
CA HIS A 125 -11.83 24.10 13.67
C HIS A 125 -10.70 24.59 12.74
N ALA A 126 -10.62 25.91 12.58
CA ALA A 126 -9.42 26.57 12.10
C ALA A 126 -8.35 26.48 13.19
N GLY A 127 -7.15 26.04 12.81
CA GLY A 127 -6.02 25.86 13.72
C GLY A 127 -5.83 24.39 14.07
N HIS A 128 -5.06 23.68 13.25
CA HIS A 128 -4.11 22.63 13.63
C HIS A 128 -3.58 22.02 12.33
N HIS A 129 -2.39 22.47 11.94
CA HIS A 129 -1.61 21.88 10.86
C HIS A 129 -1.18 20.47 11.28
N PHE A 130 -1.93 19.45 10.87
CA PHE A 130 -1.49 18.06 10.96
C PHE A 130 -1.22 17.53 9.55
N THR A 131 -0.12 18.02 8.98
CA THR A 131 0.61 17.28 7.95
C THR A 131 1.58 16.36 8.67
N HIS A 132 1.36 15.05 8.53
CA HIS A 132 2.02 13.92 9.20
C HIS A 132 1.50 13.64 10.63
N PHE A 133 1.05 12.40 10.85
CA PHE A 133 0.62 11.83 12.13
C PHE A 133 1.83 11.64 13.08
N LEU A 134 2.55 12.74 13.36
CA LEU A 134 3.33 12.89 14.58
C LEU A 134 2.64 13.98 15.39
N SER A 135 2.36 13.71 16.66
CA SER A 135 2.09 14.78 17.63
C SER A 135 3.27 15.77 17.60
N PRO A 136 3.06 17.09 17.76
CA PRO A 136 4.16 18.06 17.91
C PRO A 136 5.19 17.61 18.97
N ALA A 137 4.73 16.96 20.05
CA ALA A 137 5.58 16.39 21.09
C ALA A 137 6.52 15.26 20.60
N ALA A 138 6.16 14.57 19.52
CA ALA A 138 6.95 13.48 18.95
C ALA A 138 7.97 13.97 17.90
N LEU A 139 7.76 15.17 17.33
CA LEU A 139 8.75 15.80 16.46
C LEU A 139 9.96 16.34 17.27
N GLU A 140 9.73 16.78 18.51
CA GLU A 140 10.78 17.22 19.45
C GLU A 140 11.60 16.06 20.04
N ALA A 141 11.04 14.85 20.08
CA ALA A 141 11.69 13.68 20.67
C ALA A 141 12.64 12.92 19.72
N LEU A 142 12.78 13.37 18.46
CA LEU A 142 13.71 12.73 17.52
C LEU A 142 15.15 13.11 17.87
N PRO A 143 16.03 12.15 18.19
CA PRO A 143 17.41 12.45 18.52
C PRO A 143 18.07 13.14 17.32
N ASN A 144 18.67 14.30 17.59
CA ASN A 144 19.36 15.13 16.62
C ASN A 144 20.39 14.27 15.85
N ARG A 145 20.23 14.17 14.53
CA ARG A 145 20.98 13.26 13.64
C ARG A 145 22.46 13.66 13.46
N SER A 146 23.00 14.48 14.35
CA SER A 146 24.37 14.99 14.35
C SER A 146 25.34 14.20 15.24
N GLN A 147 24.91 13.11 15.88
CA GLN A 147 25.81 12.23 16.63
C GLN A 147 25.70 10.78 16.14
N VAL A 148 26.39 10.49 15.04
CA VAL A 148 26.85 9.13 14.73
C VAL A 148 28.37 9.20 14.72
N PRO A 149 29.09 8.63 15.72
CA PRO A 149 30.54 8.52 15.64
C PRO A 149 30.92 7.50 14.54
N GLY A 150 31.93 7.85 13.75
CA GLY A 150 32.50 7.00 12.70
C GLY A 150 33.33 5.85 13.23
#